data_AF-A0A2J8P822-F1
#
_entry.id   AF-A0A2J8P822-F1
#
_cell.length_a   1.000
_cell.length_b   1.000
_cell.length_c   1.000
_cell.angle_alpha   90.00
_cell.angle_beta   90.00
_cell.angle_gamma   90.00
#
_symmetry.space_group_name_H-M   'P 1'
#
loop_
_entity.id
_entity.type
_entity.pdbx_description
1 polymer ?
#
loop_
_entity_poly.entity_id
_entity_poly.type
_entity_poly.pdbx_seq_one_letter_code
_entity_poly.pdbx_strand_id
1 'polypeptide(L)'
;FYRCTDEAKSNPEECRGLFILYKDGDVDSPVVRERIWQNSDFNFDNVLSAMMALFTVSTFEGWPALLYKAIDSNGENIGPIYNHRVEISIFFIIYIIIVAFFMMNIFVGFVIVTFQEQGEKEYKNCELDKNQRQCVEYALKARPLRRYIPKNPYQYKFWYVVNSSPFEYMMFVLIMLNTLCLAMQHYEQSKMFNDAMDILNMVFTGVFTVEMVLKVIAFKPKNSEESNRISITFFRLFRVMRLVKLLSRGEGIRTLLWTFIKSFQALPYVALLIAMLFFIYAV
;
A
#
# COMPACT_ATOMS: atom_id res chain seq x y z
N PHE A 1 4.51 -29.08 22.32
CA PHE A 1 3.81 -28.52 21.14
C PHE A 1 3.17 -29.60 20.26
N TYR A 2 3.28 -30.88 20.64
CA TYR A 2 2.59 -31.97 19.98
C TYR A 2 1.07 -31.91 20.19
N ARG A 3 0.33 -32.39 19.18
CA ARG A 3 -1.12 -32.61 19.24
C ARG A 3 -1.52 -33.78 18.35
N CYS A 4 -2.62 -34.43 18.71
CA CYS A 4 -3.29 -35.35 17.81
C CYS A 4 -4.12 -34.56 16.78
N THR A 5 -4.34 -35.12 15.60
CA THR A 5 -5.32 -34.58 14.63
C THR A 5 -6.77 -34.73 15.11
N ASP A 6 -7.03 -35.66 16.03
CA ASP A 6 -8.30 -35.82 16.74
C ASP A 6 -8.20 -35.16 18.12
N GLU A 7 -8.92 -34.05 18.32
CA GLU A 7 -8.88 -33.26 19.57
C GLU A 7 -9.34 -34.04 20.81
N ALA A 8 -10.06 -35.16 20.63
CA ALA A 8 -10.48 -36.00 21.74
C ALA A 8 -9.33 -36.84 22.33
N LYS A 9 -8.18 -36.94 21.65
CA LYS A 9 -7.05 -37.78 22.05
C LYS A 9 -5.84 -36.95 22.46
N SER A 10 -5.41 -37.13 23.70
CA SER A 10 -4.32 -36.36 24.29
C SER A 10 -2.99 -37.10 24.35
N ASN A 11 -2.94 -38.39 24.06
CA ASN A 11 -1.73 -39.20 24.20
C ASN A 11 -1.34 -39.85 22.87
N PRO A 12 -0.03 -40.04 22.59
CA PRO A 12 0.45 -40.63 21.34
C PRO A 12 -0.01 -42.10 21.16
N GLU A 13 -0.11 -42.86 22.26
CA GLU A 13 -0.63 -44.24 22.24
C GLU A 13 -2.11 -44.29 21.84
N GLU A 14 -2.90 -43.29 22.24
CA GLU A 14 -4.33 -43.20 21.91
C GLU A 14 -4.60 -42.56 20.54
N CYS A 15 -3.66 -41.77 20.03
CA CYS A 15 -3.73 -41.11 18.74
C CYS A 15 -3.37 -42.08 17.60
N ARG A 16 -4.11 -43.21 17.53
CA ARG A 16 -3.96 -44.24 16.49
C ARG A 16 -5.31 -44.62 15.89
N GLY A 17 -5.28 -45.12 14.66
CA GLY A 17 -6.46 -45.54 13.92
C GLY A 17 -7.15 -44.40 13.18
N LEU A 18 -8.45 -44.57 12.92
CA LEU A 18 -9.24 -43.63 12.13
C LEU A 18 -10.17 -42.81 13.04
N PHE A 19 -10.46 -41.57 12.64
CA PHE A 19 -11.48 -40.72 13.25
C PHE A 19 -12.38 -40.10 12.18
N ILE A 20 -13.56 -39.66 12.61
CA ILE A 20 -14.55 -39.02 11.74
C ILE A 20 -14.38 -37.51 11.87
N LEU A 21 -14.18 -36.85 10.73
CA LEU A 21 -14.14 -35.40 10.61
C LEU A 21 -15.44 -34.92 9.96
N TYR A 22 -16.14 -34.03 10.65
CA TYR A 22 -17.31 -33.35 10.12
C TYR A 22 -16.87 -32.01 9.52
N LYS A 23 -16.93 -31.89 8.20
CA LYS A 23 -16.50 -30.66 7.53
C LYS A 23 -17.53 -29.56 7.81
N ASP A 24 -17.07 -28.42 8.32
CA ASP A 24 -17.92 -27.26 8.64
C ASP A 24 -19.06 -27.56 9.63
N GLY A 25 -18.92 -28.63 10.42
CA GLY A 25 -19.96 -29.10 11.35
C GLY A 25 -21.13 -29.83 10.70
N ASP A 26 -21.06 -30.13 9.40
CA ASP A 26 -22.07 -30.92 8.70
C ASP A 26 -21.98 -32.39 9.13
N VAL A 27 -22.99 -32.83 9.90
CA VAL A 27 -23.09 -34.20 10.40
C VAL A 27 -23.48 -35.18 9.30
N ASP A 28 -24.11 -34.70 8.23
CA ASP A 28 -24.62 -35.54 7.14
C ASP A 28 -23.52 -35.96 6.15
N SER A 29 -22.36 -35.28 6.17
CA SER A 29 -21.24 -35.53 5.26
C SER A 29 -19.93 -35.89 6.00
N PRO A 30 -19.86 -37.01 6.75
CA PRO A 30 -18.67 -37.39 7.51
C PRO A 30 -17.52 -37.83 6.58
N VAL A 31 -16.31 -37.37 6.87
CA VAL A 31 -15.09 -37.80 6.18
C VAL A 31 -14.21 -38.57 7.16
N VAL A 32 -13.80 -39.78 6.79
CA VAL A 32 -12.88 -40.58 7.60
C VAL A 32 -11.45 -40.16 7.34
N ARG A 33 -10.68 -39.90 8.40
CA ARG A 33 -9.26 -39.51 8.36
C ARG A 33 -8.45 -40.35 9.35
N GLU A 34 -7.16 -40.49 9.09
CA GLU A 34 -6.24 -41.15 10.00
C GLU A 34 -5.82 -40.21 11.13
N ARG A 35 -5.70 -40.75 12.34
CA ARG A 35 -5.14 -40.03 13.48
C ARG A 35 -3.63 -39.96 13.36
N ILE A 36 -3.09 -38.75 13.42
CA ILE A 36 -1.65 -38.51 13.33
C ILE A 36 -1.22 -37.69 14.55
N TRP A 37 -0.24 -38.20 15.28
CA TRP A 37 0.43 -37.45 16.33
C TRP A 37 1.52 -36.58 15.70
N GLN A 38 1.31 -35.26 15.69
CA GLN A 38 2.19 -34.34 14.97
C GLN A 38 2.70 -33.24 15.89
N ASN A 39 3.95 -32.84 15.67
CA ASN A 39 4.52 -31.65 16.29
C ASN A 39 4.10 -30.39 15.54
N SER A 40 4.20 -29.25 16.19
CA SER A 40 4.08 -27.95 15.53
C SER A 40 5.34 -27.66 14.71
N ASP A 41 5.17 -27.08 13.51
CA ASP A 41 6.27 -26.67 12.63
C ASP A 41 7.27 -25.75 13.34
N PHE A 42 6.76 -24.82 14.14
CA PHE A 42 7.51 -24.01 15.09
C PHE A 42 7.29 -24.56 16.49
N ASN A 43 8.38 -24.96 17.15
CA ASN A 43 8.41 -25.58 18.47
C ASN A 43 9.67 -25.16 19.25
N PHE A 44 9.79 -25.61 20.49
CA PHE A 44 10.87 -25.27 21.42
C PHE A 44 11.64 -26.52 21.89
N ASP A 45 11.71 -27.57 21.06
CA ASP A 45 12.31 -28.86 21.43
C ASP A 45 13.85 -28.77 21.55
N ASN A 46 14.47 -27.86 20.79
CA ASN A 46 15.89 -27.55 20.88
C ASN A 46 16.14 -26.05 20.62
N VAL A 47 17.36 -25.58 20.91
CA VAL A 47 17.72 -24.16 20.81
C VAL A 47 17.55 -23.61 19.40
N LEU A 48 17.92 -24.36 18.36
CA LEU A 48 17.82 -23.88 16.97
C LEU A 48 16.37 -23.75 16.51
N SER A 49 15.52 -24.73 16.83
CA SER A 49 14.08 -24.69 16.57
C SER A 49 13.41 -23.54 17.34
N ALA A 50 13.80 -23.33 18.60
CA ALA A 50 13.34 -22.20 19.41
C ALA A 50 13.76 -20.85 18.81
N MET A 51 15.00 -20.73 18.31
CA MET A 51 15.46 -19.51 17.63
C MET A 51 14.65 -19.23 16.38
N MET A 52 14.31 -20.26 15.58
CA MET A 52 13.45 -20.10 14.40
C MET A 52 12.02 -19.67 14.80
N ALA A 53 11.46 -20.28 15.84
CA ALA A 53 10.14 -19.90 16.37
C ALA A 53 10.14 -18.44 16.86
N LEU A 54 11.14 -18.03 17.64
CA LEU A 54 11.29 -16.65 18.12
C LEU A 54 11.56 -15.67 16.97
N PHE A 55 12.26 -16.08 15.92
CA PHE A 55 12.43 -15.28 14.70
C PHE A 55 11.08 -14.99 14.03
N THR A 56 10.18 -15.97 13.89
CA THR A 56 8.83 -15.70 13.36
C THR A 56 8.00 -14.78 14.26
N VAL A 57 8.19 -14.87 15.58
CA VAL A 57 7.55 -13.95 16.53
C VAL A 57 8.09 -12.53 16.36
N SER A 58 9.40 -12.36 16.11
CA SER A 58 10.00 -11.04 15.93
C SER A 58 9.63 -10.36 14.61
N THR A 59 9.24 -11.12 13.58
CA THR A 59 8.68 -10.59 12.32
C THR A 59 7.19 -10.26 12.43
N PHE A 60 6.55 -10.54 13.58
CA PHE A 60 5.11 -10.44 13.80
C PHE A 60 4.25 -11.32 12.87
N GLU A 61 4.82 -12.40 12.34
CA GLU A 61 4.12 -13.33 11.46
C GLU A 61 3.70 -14.58 12.22
N GLY A 62 2.40 -14.90 12.24
CA GLY A 62 1.89 -16.13 12.85
C GLY A 62 2.07 -16.25 14.37
N TRP A 63 2.62 -15.24 15.05
CA TRP A 63 2.87 -15.25 16.49
C TRP A 63 1.63 -15.53 17.36
N PRO A 64 0.38 -15.12 17.01
CA PRO A 64 -0.78 -15.48 17.83
C PRO A 64 -1.04 -16.98 17.81
N ALA A 65 -0.83 -17.64 16.66
CA ALA A 65 -1.01 -19.09 16.55
C ALA A 65 0.02 -19.85 17.40
N LEU A 66 1.27 -19.38 17.45
CA LEU A 66 2.29 -19.96 18.32
C LEU A 66 2.00 -19.68 19.79
N LEU A 67 1.53 -18.47 20.12
CA LEU A 67 1.10 -18.10 21.47
C LEU A 67 -0.03 -19.00 21.97
N TYR A 68 -1.10 -19.19 21.18
CA TYR A 68 -2.21 -20.04 21.59
C TYR A 68 -1.77 -21.50 21.80
N LYS A 69 -0.94 -22.04 20.91
CA LYS A 69 -0.32 -23.37 21.11
C LYS A 69 0.52 -23.45 22.39
N ALA A 70 1.16 -22.34 22.79
CA ALA A 70 1.93 -22.27 24.03
C ALA A 70 1.01 -22.16 25.27
N ILE A 71 -0.06 -21.36 25.21
CA ILE A 71 -1.08 -21.25 26.27
C ILE A 71 -1.75 -22.60 26.53
N ASP A 72 -2.08 -23.33 25.46
CA ASP A 72 -2.74 -24.62 25.57
C ASP A 72 -1.77 -25.75 25.94
N SER A 73 -0.48 -25.46 26.15
CA SER A 73 0.51 -26.48 26.49
C SER A 73 0.24 -27.10 27.87
N ASN A 74 0.39 -28.43 27.94
CA ASN A 74 0.18 -29.19 29.15
C ASN A 74 1.50 -29.76 29.72
N GLY A 75 1.66 -31.09 29.67
CA GLY A 75 2.85 -31.81 30.11
C GLY A 75 3.65 -32.34 28.92
N GLU A 76 4.80 -32.94 29.21
CA GLU A 76 5.63 -33.57 28.18
C GLU A 76 4.91 -34.78 27.56
N ASN A 77 4.92 -34.86 26.22
CA ASN A 77 4.25 -35.92 25.45
C ASN A 77 2.73 -36.05 25.69
N ILE A 78 2.09 -34.96 26.13
CA ILE A 78 0.63 -34.87 26.31
C ILE A 78 0.11 -33.73 25.43
N GLY A 79 -1.09 -33.93 24.90
CA GLY A 79 -1.79 -33.02 24.02
C GLY A 79 -2.22 -31.75 24.73
N PRO A 80 -2.62 -30.73 23.96
CA PRO A 80 -3.00 -29.44 24.51
C PRO A 80 -4.29 -29.51 25.33
N ILE A 81 -4.39 -28.64 26.33
CA ILE A 81 -5.63 -28.37 27.08
C ILE A 81 -5.95 -26.90 26.88
N TYR A 82 -7.16 -26.62 26.39
CA TYR A 82 -7.60 -25.26 26.09
C TYR A 82 -7.48 -24.33 27.31
N ASN A 83 -6.79 -23.20 27.14
CA ASN A 83 -6.57 -22.17 28.16
C ASN A 83 -5.91 -22.67 29.46
N HIS A 84 -5.03 -23.66 29.37
CA HIS A 84 -4.40 -24.24 30.56
C HIS A 84 -3.38 -23.32 31.25
N ARG A 85 -2.50 -22.66 30.49
CA ARG A 85 -1.38 -21.85 31.02
C ARG A 85 -1.34 -20.47 30.39
N VAL A 86 -2.35 -19.65 30.69
CA VAL A 86 -2.47 -18.30 30.14
C VAL A 86 -1.30 -17.40 30.55
N GLU A 87 -0.61 -17.70 31.65
CA GLU A 87 0.55 -16.93 32.14
C GLU A 87 1.72 -16.92 31.15
N ILE A 88 1.83 -17.92 30.27
CA ILE A 88 2.87 -17.98 29.23
C ILE A 88 2.77 -16.81 28.25
N SER A 89 1.60 -16.18 28.12
CA SER A 89 1.43 -14.96 27.32
C SER A 89 2.38 -13.83 27.73
N ILE A 90 2.71 -13.72 29.02
CA ILE A 90 3.62 -12.70 29.55
C ILE A 90 5.01 -12.81 28.89
N PHE A 91 5.51 -14.03 28.68
CA PHE A 91 6.79 -14.27 28.01
C PHE A 91 6.80 -13.69 26.59
N PHE A 92 5.78 -13.99 25.79
CA PHE A 92 5.69 -13.51 24.40
C PHE A 92 5.54 -11.99 24.33
N ILE A 93 4.73 -11.39 25.21
CA ILE A 93 4.55 -9.93 25.23
C ILE A 93 5.85 -9.21 25.62
N ILE A 94 6.54 -9.68 26.67
CA ILE A 94 7.83 -9.10 27.07
C ILE A 94 8.86 -9.27 25.95
N TYR A 95 8.96 -10.45 25.34
CA TYR A 95 9.86 -10.71 24.22
C TYR A 95 9.60 -9.74 23.06
N ILE A 96 8.34 -9.58 22.65
CA ILE A 96 7.93 -8.67 21.59
C ILE A 96 8.34 -7.22 21.90
N ILE A 97 8.08 -6.74 23.11
CA ILE A 97 8.43 -5.36 23.51
C ILE A 97 9.94 -5.15 23.44
N ILE A 98 10.71 -6.09 24.00
CA ILE A 98 12.18 -6.00 24.01
C ILE A 98 12.71 -5.99 22.58
N VAL A 99 12.32 -6.96 21.74
CA VAL A 99 12.85 -7.06 20.38
C VAL A 99 12.40 -5.89 19.50
N ALA A 100 11.16 -5.43 19.63
CA ALA A 100 10.68 -4.26 18.90
C ALA A 100 11.48 -3.00 19.27
N PHE A 101 11.77 -2.79 20.56
CA PHE A 101 12.60 -1.68 21.02
C PHE A 101 14.02 -1.76 20.45
N PHE A 102 14.65 -2.94 20.50
CA PHE A 102 15.98 -3.13 19.90
C PHE A 102 15.99 -2.92 18.39
N MET A 103 15.00 -3.46 17.66
CA MET A 103 14.89 -3.30 16.21
C MET A 103 14.73 -1.82 15.82
N MET A 104 13.90 -1.06 16.54
CA MET A 104 13.73 0.37 16.32
C MET A 104 15.04 1.14 16.56
N ASN A 105 15.77 0.81 17.64
CA ASN A 105 17.04 1.46 17.95
C ASN A 105 18.14 1.16 16.94
N ILE A 106 18.22 -0.08 16.43
CA ILE A 106 19.17 -0.46 15.38
C ILE A 106 18.85 0.32 14.09
N PHE A 107 17.58 0.40 13.73
CA PHE A 107 17.14 1.16 12.54
C PHE A 107 17.49 2.64 12.67
N VAL A 108 17.15 3.28 13.80
CA VAL A 108 17.47 4.68 14.07
C VAL A 108 18.99 4.91 14.06
N GLY A 109 19.76 4.03 14.69
CA GLY A 109 21.22 4.10 14.70
C GLY A 109 21.81 4.08 13.28
N PHE A 110 21.36 3.16 12.44
CA PHE A 110 21.79 3.08 11.04
C PHE A 110 21.42 4.35 10.24
N VAL A 111 20.17 4.84 10.39
CA VAL A 111 19.72 6.06 9.71
C VAL A 111 20.53 7.28 10.15
N ILE A 112 20.87 7.41 11.44
CA ILE A 112 21.69 8.52 11.93
C ILE A 112 23.10 8.45 11.35
N VAL A 113 23.75 7.28 11.40
CA VAL A 113 25.11 7.11 10.87
C VAL A 113 25.15 7.44 9.38
N THR A 114 24.22 6.91 8.60
CA THR A 114 24.14 7.21 7.16
C THR A 114 23.87 8.69 6.89
N PHE A 115 22.99 9.34 7.67
CA PHE A 115 22.72 10.78 7.55
C PHE A 115 23.94 11.63 7.91
N GLN A 116 24.72 11.27 8.93
CA GLN A 116 25.95 11.99 9.28
C GLN A 116 27.03 11.80 8.22
N GLU A 117 27.22 10.58 7.71
CA GLU A 117 28.24 10.27 6.72
C GLU A 117 27.96 10.86 5.35
N GLN A 118 26.71 10.80 4.87
CA GLN A 118 26.33 11.29 3.55
C GLN A 118 25.82 12.74 3.57
N GLY A 119 25.14 13.13 4.65
CA GLY A 119 24.44 14.41 4.75
C GLY A 119 25.24 15.53 5.39
N GLU A 120 26.16 15.25 6.33
CA GLU A 120 26.92 16.29 7.04
C GLU A 120 28.41 16.31 6.65
N LYS A 121 28.99 15.14 6.37
CA LYS A 121 30.42 15.03 6.05
C LYS A 121 30.81 15.75 4.75
N GLU A 122 29.93 15.75 3.74
CA GLU A 122 30.16 16.48 2.47
C GLU A 122 30.25 18.00 2.69
N TYR A 123 29.66 18.52 3.77
CA TYR A 123 29.54 19.97 4.02
C TYR A 123 30.48 20.49 5.10
N LYS A 124 31.21 19.62 5.83
CA LYS A 124 32.08 20.02 6.95
C LYS A 124 33.17 21.04 6.61
N ASN A 125 33.58 21.12 5.34
CA ASN A 125 34.67 22.00 4.89
C ASN A 125 34.19 23.15 3.98
N CYS A 126 32.88 23.40 3.90
CA CYS A 126 32.34 24.50 3.10
C CYS A 126 32.06 25.73 3.97
N GLU A 127 32.42 26.93 3.47
CA GLU A 127 32.15 28.20 4.14
C GLU A 127 30.65 28.57 4.17
N LEU A 128 29.85 28.00 3.26
CA LEU A 128 28.41 28.24 3.16
C LEU A 128 27.60 27.17 3.88
N ASP A 129 26.59 27.61 4.65
CA ASP A 129 25.56 26.75 5.22
C ASP A 129 24.64 26.14 4.13
N LYS A 130 23.97 25.03 4.47
CA LYS A 130 23.04 24.30 3.58
C LYS A 130 21.97 25.22 2.98
N ASN A 131 21.38 26.11 3.79
CA ASN A 131 20.35 27.03 3.32
C ASN A 131 20.90 28.06 2.32
N GLN A 132 22.09 28.59 2.60
CA GLN A 132 22.74 29.57 1.72
C GLN A 132 23.07 28.94 0.37
N ARG A 133 23.64 27.73 0.36
CA ARG A 133 23.95 27.00 -0.86
C ARG A 133 22.70 26.71 -1.68
N GLN A 134 21.61 26.28 -1.04
CA GLN A 134 20.34 26.02 -1.74
C GLN A 134 19.77 27.30 -2.40
N CYS A 135 19.85 28.44 -1.70
CA CYS A 135 19.44 29.74 -2.26
C CYS A 135 20.31 30.17 -3.45
N VAL A 136 21.65 30.07 -3.33
CA VAL A 136 22.60 30.42 -4.39
C VAL A 136 22.42 29.51 -5.60
N GLU A 137 22.29 28.21 -5.38
CA GLU A 137 22.06 27.23 -6.45
C GLU A 137 20.74 27.49 -7.18
N TYR A 138 19.67 27.79 -6.45
CA TYR A 138 18.39 28.16 -7.05
C TYR A 138 18.53 29.44 -7.89
N ALA A 139 19.18 30.47 -7.37
CA ALA A 139 19.38 31.73 -8.10
C ALA A 139 20.18 31.54 -9.40
N LEU A 140 21.20 30.69 -9.38
CA LEU A 140 22.03 30.39 -10.55
C LEU A 140 21.32 29.48 -11.57
N LYS A 141 20.47 28.55 -11.11
CA LYS A 141 19.78 27.57 -11.98
C LYS A 141 18.38 28.01 -12.44
N ALA A 142 17.82 29.05 -11.84
CA ALA A 142 16.48 29.52 -12.16
C ALA A 142 16.37 29.91 -13.63
N ARG A 143 15.31 29.44 -14.30
CA ARG A 143 14.97 29.81 -15.67
C ARG A 143 13.59 30.47 -15.68
N PRO A 144 13.35 31.47 -16.55
CA PRO A 144 12.07 32.12 -16.62
C PRO A 144 10.97 31.12 -17.02
N LEU A 145 9.86 31.16 -16.29
CA LEU A 145 8.68 30.34 -16.61
C LEU A 145 8.04 30.85 -17.90
N ARG A 146 7.78 29.95 -18.85
CA ARG A 146 7.09 30.29 -20.11
C ARG A 146 5.58 30.23 -19.90
N ARG A 147 4.93 31.39 -19.83
CA ARG A 147 3.46 31.50 -19.90
C ARG A 147 3.03 31.67 -21.36
N TYR A 148 2.17 30.77 -21.85
CA TYR A 148 1.59 30.88 -23.19
C TYR A 148 0.48 31.93 -23.20
N ILE A 149 0.59 32.91 -24.10
CA ILE A 149 -0.43 33.94 -24.35
C ILE A 149 -0.75 33.93 -25.86
N PRO A 150 -1.99 33.63 -26.27
CA PRO A 150 -2.36 33.58 -27.69
C PRO A 150 -2.40 34.99 -28.30
N LYS A 151 -1.98 35.11 -29.57
CA LYS A 151 -1.98 36.38 -30.31
C LYS A 151 -3.31 36.67 -31.02
N ASN A 152 -4.07 35.64 -31.39
CA ASN A 152 -5.35 35.80 -32.12
C ASN A 152 -6.46 36.24 -31.14
N PRO A 153 -7.22 37.32 -31.42
CA PRO A 153 -8.32 37.79 -30.57
C PRO A 153 -9.38 36.73 -30.25
N TYR A 154 -9.74 35.87 -31.22
CA TYR A 154 -10.75 34.82 -30.99
C TYR A 154 -10.22 33.73 -30.05
N GLN A 155 -8.98 33.31 -30.25
CA GLN A 155 -8.32 32.33 -29.37
C GLN A 155 -8.11 32.90 -27.96
N TYR A 156 -7.79 34.20 -27.87
CA TYR A 156 -7.63 34.90 -26.59
C TYR A 156 -8.91 34.87 -25.76
N LYS A 157 -10.09 35.02 -26.37
CA LYS A 157 -11.38 34.89 -25.65
C LYS A 157 -11.53 33.51 -25.00
N PHE A 158 -11.25 32.43 -25.74
CA PHE A 158 -11.29 31.07 -25.18
C PHE A 158 -10.24 30.86 -24.09
N TRP A 159 -9.01 31.33 -24.32
CA TRP A 159 -7.93 31.25 -23.33
C TRP A 159 -8.26 32.01 -22.04
N TYR A 160 -8.87 33.19 -22.15
CA TYR A 160 -9.30 34.00 -21.01
C TYR A 160 -10.36 33.27 -20.18
N VAL A 161 -11.36 32.66 -20.83
CA VAL A 161 -12.41 31.87 -20.14
C VAL A 161 -11.80 30.66 -19.44
N VAL A 162 -10.98 29.87 -20.13
CA VAL A 162 -10.40 28.63 -19.61
C VAL A 162 -9.42 28.88 -18.46
N ASN A 163 -8.69 30.01 -18.48
CA ASN A 163 -7.73 30.39 -17.45
C ASN A 163 -8.38 31.24 -16.33
N SER A 164 -9.71 31.40 -16.33
CA SER A 164 -10.41 32.19 -15.30
C SER A 164 -10.68 31.37 -14.03
N SER A 165 -10.57 32.01 -12.87
CA SER A 165 -10.87 31.37 -11.58
C SER A 165 -12.29 30.79 -11.50
N PRO A 166 -13.36 31.44 -12.02
CA PRO A 166 -14.71 30.88 -12.00
C PRO A 166 -14.83 29.57 -12.79
N PHE A 167 -14.21 29.48 -13.98
CA PHE A 167 -14.18 28.24 -14.76
C PHE A 167 -13.48 27.12 -13.98
N GLU A 168 -12.37 27.45 -13.31
CA GLU A 168 -11.69 26.49 -12.45
C GLU A 168 -12.57 26.01 -11.28
N TYR A 169 -13.21 26.89 -10.52
CA TYR A 169 -14.10 26.48 -9.42
C TYR A 169 -15.29 25.63 -9.91
N MET A 170 -15.89 25.99 -11.05
CA MET A 170 -16.97 25.20 -11.66
C MET A 170 -16.49 23.76 -11.97
N MET A 171 -15.33 23.61 -12.60
CA MET A 171 -14.79 22.28 -12.91
C MET A 171 -14.51 21.46 -11.65
N PHE A 172 -14.08 22.09 -10.57
CA PHE A 172 -13.84 21.41 -9.30
C PHE A 172 -15.11 20.90 -8.64
N VAL A 173 -16.15 21.72 -8.60
CA VAL A 173 -17.47 21.31 -8.08
C VAL A 173 -18.00 20.12 -8.89
N LEU A 174 -17.86 20.15 -10.22
CA LEU A 174 -18.25 19.03 -11.08
C LEU A 174 -17.44 17.75 -10.83
N ILE A 175 -16.14 17.86 -10.52
CA ILE A 175 -15.33 16.71 -10.11
C ILE A 175 -15.86 16.16 -8.79
N MET A 176 -16.09 17.01 -7.79
CA MET A 176 -16.61 16.58 -6.48
C MET A 176 -17.97 15.88 -6.59
N LEU A 177 -18.90 16.44 -7.39
CA LEU A 177 -20.20 15.81 -7.64
C LEU A 177 -20.04 14.47 -8.37
N ASN A 178 -19.14 14.37 -9.35
CA ASN A 178 -18.86 13.10 -10.02
C ASN A 178 -18.28 12.05 -9.07
N THR A 179 -17.40 12.44 -8.14
CA THR A 179 -16.87 11.57 -7.09
C THR A 179 -17.98 11.04 -6.20
N LEU A 180 -18.91 11.90 -5.77
CA LEU A 180 -20.05 11.50 -4.95
C LEU A 180 -20.95 10.51 -5.72
N CYS A 181 -21.23 10.74 -7.00
CA CYS A 181 -21.98 9.80 -7.82
C CYS A 181 -21.30 8.42 -7.92
N LEU A 182 -19.97 8.38 -8.07
CA LEU A 182 -19.23 7.12 -8.08
C LEU A 182 -19.24 6.43 -6.71
N ALA A 183 -19.14 7.20 -5.61
CA ALA A 183 -19.15 6.67 -4.25
C ALA A 183 -20.52 6.11 -3.81
N MET A 184 -21.62 6.57 -4.41
CA MET A 184 -22.97 6.08 -4.12
C MET A 184 -23.30 4.72 -4.79
N GLN A 185 -22.45 4.22 -5.68
CA GLN A 185 -22.63 2.91 -6.32
C GLN A 185 -22.46 1.78 -5.29
N HIS A 186 -23.43 0.86 -5.24
CA HIS A 186 -23.47 -0.27 -4.31
C HIS A 186 -23.98 -1.54 -5.02
N TYR A 187 -23.72 -2.70 -4.42
CA TYR A 187 -24.19 -3.99 -4.93
C TYR A 187 -25.72 -4.11 -4.79
N GLU A 188 -26.39 -4.78 -5.73
CA GLU A 188 -27.86 -4.97 -5.77
C GLU A 188 -28.70 -3.68 -5.87
N GLN A 189 -28.28 -2.75 -6.74
CA GLN A 189 -29.04 -1.54 -7.04
C GLN A 189 -30.30 -1.78 -7.87
N SER A 190 -31.33 -0.97 -7.61
CA SER A 190 -32.52 -0.95 -8.44
C SER A 190 -32.18 -0.54 -9.88
N LYS A 191 -32.88 -1.12 -10.85
CA LYS A 191 -32.66 -0.84 -12.28
C LYS A 191 -32.78 0.66 -12.58
N MET A 192 -33.76 1.34 -11.97
CA MET A 192 -33.95 2.78 -12.13
C MET A 192 -32.76 3.60 -11.59
N PHE A 193 -32.17 3.19 -10.47
CA PHE A 193 -30.98 3.85 -9.93
C PHE A 193 -29.77 3.65 -10.85
N ASN A 194 -29.58 2.45 -11.39
CA ASN A 194 -28.52 2.16 -12.36
C ASN A 194 -28.66 3.02 -13.62
N ASP A 195 -29.86 3.08 -14.21
CA ASP A 195 -30.13 3.89 -15.40
C ASP A 195 -29.86 5.38 -15.12
N ALA A 196 -30.28 5.89 -13.96
CA ALA A 196 -30.02 7.28 -13.55
C ALA A 196 -28.52 7.56 -13.37
N MET A 197 -27.77 6.64 -12.75
CA MET A 197 -26.32 6.77 -12.58
C MET A 197 -25.58 6.74 -13.93
N ASP A 198 -26.04 5.93 -14.88
CA ASP A 198 -25.46 5.88 -16.22
C ASP A 198 -25.69 7.18 -17.00
N ILE A 199 -26.89 7.75 -16.92
CA ILE A 199 -27.20 9.06 -17.51
C ILE A 199 -26.30 10.14 -16.90
N LEU A 200 -26.21 10.22 -15.58
CA LEU A 200 -25.33 11.20 -14.89
C LEU A 200 -23.87 11.04 -15.31
N ASN A 201 -23.38 9.79 -15.38
CA ASN A 201 -22.04 9.49 -15.83
C ASN A 201 -21.78 9.93 -17.28
N MET A 202 -22.79 9.81 -18.15
CA MET A 202 -22.74 10.28 -19.53
C MET A 202 -22.68 11.81 -19.60
N VAL A 203 -23.51 12.50 -18.80
CA VAL A 203 -23.51 13.97 -18.68
C VAL A 203 -22.16 14.49 -18.21
N PHE A 204 -21.63 13.96 -17.10
CA PHE A 204 -20.30 14.34 -16.62
C PHE A 204 -19.23 14.12 -17.69
N THR A 205 -19.27 12.97 -18.36
CA THR A 205 -18.33 12.69 -19.47
C THR A 205 -18.43 13.74 -20.57
N GLY A 206 -19.63 14.14 -20.98
CA GLY A 206 -19.84 15.20 -21.97
C GLY A 206 -19.25 16.54 -21.53
N VAL A 207 -19.52 16.99 -20.30
CA VAL A 207 -19.01 18.27 -19.78
C VAL A 207 -17.48 18.31 -19.72
N PHE A 208 -16.84 17.21 -19.29
CA PHE A 208 -15.38 17.11 -19.27
C PHE A 208 -14.76 17.00 -20.68
N THR A 209 -15.48 16.42 -21.65
CA THR A 209 -15.05 16.44 -23.05
C THR A 209 -15.09 17.87 -23.60
N VAL A 210 -16.13 18.64 -23.27
CA VAL A 210 -16.20 20.07 -23.65
C VAL A 210 -15.06 20.87 -22.99
N GLU A 211 -14.76 20.64 -21.71
CA GLU A 211 -13.59 21.23 -21.02
C GLU A 211 -12.30 20.96 -21.81
N MET A 212 -12.08 19.71 -22.25
CA MET A 212 -10.90 19.30 -23.00
C MET A 212 -10.83 20.00 -24.36
N VAL A 213 -11.92 20.05 -25.12
CA VAL A 213 -11.97 20.75 -26.41
C VAL A 213 -11.69 22.24 -26.26
N LEU A 214 -12.28 22.91 -25.27
CA LEU A 214 -12.03 24.32 -24.99
C LEU A 214 -10.54 24.58 -24.66
N LYS A 215 -9.91 23.69 -23.87
CA LYS A 215 -8.47 23.77 -23.57
C LYS A 215 -7.60 23.54 -24.82
N VAL A 216 -7.96 22.59 -25.68
CA VAL A 216 -7.23 22.34 -26.94
C VAL A 216 -7.28 23.56 -27.86
N ILE A 217 -8.45 24.20 -28.01
CA ILE A 217 -8.60 25.43 -28.80
C ILE A 217 -7.81 26.59 -28.18
N ALA A 218 -7.86 26.74 -26.85
CA ALA A 218 -7.16 27.80 -26.13
C ALA A 218 -5.62 27.68 -26.23
N PHE A 219 -5.06 26.49 -26.04
CA PHE A 219 -3.62 26.27 -25.95
C PHE A 219 -2.94 25.80 -27.24
N LYS A 220 -3.71 25.42 -28.27
CA LYS A 220 -3.29 24.88 -29.58
C LYS A 220 -2.11 23.89 -29.47
N PRO A 221 -2.35 22.57 -29.51
CA PRO A 221 -1.29 21.58 -29.33
C PRO A 221 -0.17 21.78 -30.37
N LYS A 222 1.06 21.91 -29.88
CA LYS A 222 2.25 22.02 -30.72
C LYS A 222 2.71 20.58 -31.05
N ASN A 223 2.14 20.05 -32.13
CA ASN A 223 2.35 18.70 -32.71
C ASN A 223 1.78 17.53 -31.87
N SER A 224 0.84 16.77 -32.45
CA SER A 224 0.46 15.44 -31.97
C SER A 224 -0.23 14.64 -33.08
N GLU A 225 0.57 14.13 -34.01
CA GLU A 225 0.22 12.98 -34.85
C GLU A 225 0.33 11.71 -34.00
N GLU A 226 -0.68 11.42 -33.18
CA GLU A 226 -0.87 10.09 -32.58
C GLU A 226 -2.22 10.10 -31.84
N SER A 227 -3.32 9.97 -32.58
CA SER A 227 -4.67 9.96 -32.02
C SER A 227 -5.56 8.93 -32.68
N ASN A 228 -5.07 7.71 -32.85
CA ASN A 228 -5.89 6.58 -33.27
C ASN A 228 -5.56 5.35 -32.45
N ARG A 229 -6.20 5.25 -31.27
CA ARG A 229 -6.84 4.05 -30.68
C ARG A 229 -7.06 4.23 -29.19
N ILE A 230 -8.21 4.79 -28.82
CA ILE A 230 -8.66 4.79 -27.42
C ILE A 230 -10.06 4.17 -27.36
N SER A 231 -10.16 3.02 -26.66
CA SER A 231 -11.41 2.26 -26.48
C SER A 231 -12.31 2.90 -25.43
N ILE A 232 -13.64 2.82 -25.61
CA ILE A 232 -14.69 3.33 -24.70
C ILE A 232 -14.55 2.78 -23.27
N THR A 233 -14.05 1.56 -23.11
CA THR A 233 -13.80 0.95 -21.79
C THR A 233 -12.60 1.58 -21.08
N PHE A 234 -11.56 2.00 -21.82
CA PHE A 234 -10.41 2.75 -21.29
C PHE A 234 -10.81 4.16 -20.85
N PHE A 235 -11.81 4.77 -21.50
CA PHE A 235 -12.41 6.03 -21.05
C PHE A 235 -13.11 5.95 -19.69
N ARG A 236 -13.52 4.76 -19.23
CA ARG A 236 -14.09 4.57 -17.88
C ARG A 236 -13.02 4.71 -16.79
N LEU A 237 -11.79 4.23 -17.01
CA LEU A 237 -10.67 4.39 -16.07
C LEU A 237 -10.24 5.85 -15.91
N PHE A 238 -10.35 6.66 -16.99
CA PHE A 238 -10.11 8.10 -16.90
C PHE A 238 -11.07 8.83 -15.96
N ARG A 239 -12.26 8.28 -15.67
CA ARG A 239 -13.20 8.89 -14.72
C ARG A 239 -12.61 8.96 -13.31
N VAL A 240 -11.97 7.88 -12.85
CA VAL A 240 -11.29 7.82 -11.55
C VAL A 240 -10.00 8.66 -11.56
N MET A 241 -9.27 8.67 -12.69
CA MET A 241 -8.09 9.56 -12.86
C MET A 241 -8.43 11.06 -12.75
N ARG A 242 -9.70 11.47 -12.88
CA ARG A 242 -10.10 12.88 -12.64
C ARG A 242 -9.91 13.27 -11.18
N LEU A 243 -9.97 12.35 -10.23
CA LEU A 243 -9.62 12.60 -8.82
C LEU A 243 -8.15 13.00 -8.68
N VAL A 244 -7.27 12.49 -9.54
CA VAL A 244 -5.85 12.89 -9.58
C VAL A 244 -5.72 14.38 -9.95
N LYS A 245 -6.68 14.97 -10.69
CA LYS A 245 -6.69 16.44 -10.91
C LYS A 245 -6.86 17.21 -9.59
N LEU A 246 -7.48 16.64 -8.55
CA LEU A 246 -7.55 17.28 -7.23
C LEU A 246 -6.16 17.40 -6.58
N LEU A 247 -5.30 16.39 -6.77
CA LEU A 247 -3.91 16.41 -6.31
C LEU A 247 -3.09 17.51 -6.99
N SER A 248 -3.47 17.91 -8.22
CA SER A 248 -2.80 19.00 -8.95
C SER A 248 -3.09 20.40 -8.41
N ARG A 249 -4.13 20.56 -7.56
CA ARG A 249 -4.51 21.84 -6.94
C ARG A 249 -3.81 22.12 -5.63
N GLY A 250 -3.54 21.07 -4.84
CA GLY A 250 -2.83 21.23 -3.58
C GLY A 250 -1.36 21.52 -3.85
N GLU A 251 -0.92 22.77 -3.73
CA GLU A 251 0.48 23.14 -3.93
C GLU A 251 1.41 22.34 -2.99
N GLY A 252 0.99 22.15 -1.74
CA GLY A 252 1.69 21.32 -0.76
C GLY A 252 1.77 19.85 -1.20
N ILE A 253 0.64 19.23 -1.56
CA ILE A 253 0.58 17.82 -1.99
C ILE A 253 1.43 17.60 -3.25
N ARG A 254 1.32 18.49 -4.23
CA ARG A 254 2.10 18.43 -5.47
C ARG A 254 3.59 18.52 -5.19
N THR A 255 3.99 19.44 -4.30
CA THR A 255 5.40 19.61 -3.92
C THR A 255 5.92 18.39 -3.18
N LEU A 256 5.14 17.84 -2.24
CA LEU A 256 5.49 16.61 -1.51
C LEU A 256 5.62 15.41 -2.46
N LEU A 257 4.61 15.15 -3.30
CA LEU A 257 4.64 14.05 -4.27
C LEU A 257 5.80 14.20 -5.26
N TRP A 258 6.03 15.41 -5.76
CA TRP A 258 7.14 15.66 -6.69
C TRP A 258 8.49 15.43 -6.01
N THR A 259 8.66 15.90 -4.78
CA THR A 259 9.89 15.69 -3.98
C THR A 259 10.11 14.21 -3.72
N PHE A 260 9.06 13.46 -3.40
CA PHE A 260 9.10 12.02 -3.21
C PHE A 260 9.42 11.27 -4.50
N ILE A 261 8.76 11.57 -5.62
CA ILE A 261 9.07 10.95 -6.91
C ILE A 261 10.52 11.23 -7.32
N LYS A 262 11.02 12.45 -7.04
CA LYS A 262 12.41 12.81 -7.28
C LYS A 262 13.39 12.02 -6.42
N SER A 263 13.06 11.72 -5.17
CA SER A 263 13.94 10.89 -4.31
C SER A 263 14.05 9.45 -4.83
N PHE A 264 12.96 8.86 -5.35
CA PHE A 264 13.04 7.52 -5.99
C PHE A 264 13.89 7.51 -7.26
N GLN A 265 13.81 8.57 -8.08
CA GLN A 265 14.66 8.71 -9.26
C GLN A 265 16.16 8.77 -8.92
N ALA A 266 16.51 9.15 -7.68
CA ALA A 266 17.89 9.18 -7.21
C ALA A 266 18.40 7.82 -6.70
N LEU A 267 17.54 6.81 -6.54
CA LEU A 267 17.87 5.50 -5.96
C LEU A 267 17.65 4.30 -6.90
N PRO A 268 17.95 4.37 -8.22
CA PRO A 268 17.67 3.27 -9.15
C PRO A 268 18.48 2.01 -8.82
N TYR A 269 19.71 2.15 -8.33
CA TYR A 269 20.57 1.00 -8.01
C TYR A 269 20.09 0.24 -6.77
N VAL A 270 19.51 0.91 -5.78
CA VAL A 270 18.91 0.23 -4.61
C VAL A 270 17.72 -0.61 -5.05
N ALA A 271 16.85 -0.06 -5.91
CA ALA A 271 15.73 -0.80 -6.47
C ALA A 271 16.20 -1.98 -7.34
N LEU A 272 17.26 -1.78 -8.14
CA LEU A 272 17.87 -2.86 -8.93
C LEU A 272 18.40 -3.98 -8.04
N LEU A 273 19.10 -3.67 -6.94
CA LEU A 273 19.61 -4.68 -6.00
C LEU A 273 18.46 -5.49 -5.37
N ILE A 274 17.37 -4.82 -4.97
CA ILE A 274 16.17 -5.50 -4.46
C ILE A 274 15.57 -6.40 -5.55
N ALA A 275 15.45 -5.92 -6.79
CA ALA A 275 14.94 -6.71 -7.91
C ALA A 275 15.84 -7.91 -8.25
N MET A 276 17.16 -7.73 -8.17
CA MET A 276 18.13 -8.82 -8.34
C MET A 276 18.00 -9.87 -7.24
N LEU A 277 17.77 -9.45 -5.98
CA LEU A 277 17.51 -10.37 -4.89
C LEU A 277 16.26 -11.20 -5.19
N PHE A 278 15.15 -10.57 -5.60
CA PHE A 278 13.96 -11.30 -6.02
C PHE A 278 14.22 -12.26 -7.18
N PHE A 279 14.99 -11.83 -8.20
CA PHE A 279 15.35 -12.69 -9.32
C PHE A 279 16.16 -13.91 -8.89
N ILE A 280 17.17 -13.71 -8.03
CA ILE A 280 18.03 -14.78 -7.53
C ILE A 280 17.25 -15.81 -6.70
N TYR A 281 16.31 -15.37 -5.85
CA TYR A 281 15.51 -16.28 -5.02
C TYR A 281 14.31 -16.90 -5.77
N ALA A 282 13.94 -16.36 -6.94
CA ALA A 282 12.85 -16.87 -7.75
C ALA A 282 13.29 -17.94 -8.77
N VAL A 283 14.56 -17.89 -9.22
CA VAL A 283 15.18 -18.89 -10.11
C VAL A 283 15.73 -20.04 -9.29
#